data_AF-A0A965K7Q3-F1
#
_entry.id   AF-A0A965K7Q3-F1
#
_cell.length_a   1.000
_cell.length_b   1.000
_cell.length_c   1.000
_cell.angle_alpha   90.00
_cell.angle_beta   90.00
_cell.angle_gamma   90.00
#
_symmetry.space_group_name_H-M   'P 1'
#
loop_
_entity.id
_entity.type
_entity.pdbx_description
1 polymer ?
#
loop_
_entity_poly.entity_id
_entity_poly.type
_entity_poly.pdbx_seq_one_letter_code
_entity_poly.pdbx_strand_id
1 'polypeptide(L)' 'MKPNMRVLLLGDLMGEPGLALFTKHSRTLIEKYKVDCVIVNGENSAPNGRGITT' A
#
# COMPACT_ATOMS: atom_id res chain seq x y z
N MET A 1 9.42 -25.25 -0.39
CA MET A 1 8.41 -24.31 0.15
C MET A 1 9.12 -23.19 0.87
N LYS A 2 8.69 -21.93 0.71
CA LYS A 2 9.16 -20.84 1.57
C LYS A 2 8.56 -21.06 2.98
N PRO A 3 9.38 -21.12 4.05
CA PRO A 3 8.87 -21.42 5.40
C PRO A 3 8.10 -20.25 6.01
N ASN A 4 8.36 -19.01 5.57
CA ASN A 4 7.80 -17.80 6.16
C ASN A 4 7.18 -16.89 5.09
N MET A 5 6.03 -16.31 5.41
CA MET A 5 5.36 -15.27 4.62
C MET A 5 5.83 -13.88 5.05
N ARG A 6 6.17 -13.02 4.09
CA ARG A 6 6.55 -11.63 4.35
C ARG A 6 5.39 -10.71 3.99
N VAL A 7 4.86 -9.98 4.98
CA VAL A 7 3.76 -9.02 4.78
C VAL A 7 4.30 -7.60 4.88
N LEU A 8 3.95 -6.75 3.92
CA LEU A 8 4.19 -5.31 3.98
C LEU A 8 2.91 -4.61 4.45
N LEU A 9 2.98 -3.98 5.62
CA LEU A 9 1.93 -3.15 6.18
C LEU A 9 2.24 -1.68 5.88
N LEU A 10 1.30 -1.00 5.25
CA LEU A 10 1.36 0.44 4.99
C LEU A 10 0.23 1.12 5.76
N GLY A 11 0.56 2.25 6.39
CA GLY A 11 -0.44 3.10 7.04
C GLY A 11 -1.33 3.81 6.02
N ASP A 12 -1.96 4.88 6.47
CA ASP A 12 -2.98 5.61 5.73
C ASP A 12 -2.52 6.09 4.35
N LEU A 13 -3.29 5.72 3.32
CA LEU A 13 -3.24 6.38 2.02
C LEU A 13 -4.05 7.66 2.09
N MET A 14 -3.36 8.79 1.99
CA MET A 14 -3.95 10.12 2.07
C MET A 14 -4.16 10.71 0.67
N GLY A 15 -5.39 10.62 0.17
CA GLY A 15 -5.86 11.19 -1.09
C GLY A 15 -4.99 10.86 -2.30
N GLU A 16 -5.03 11.75 -3.29
CA GLU A 16 -4.26 11.62 -4.53
C GLU A 16 -2.74 11.50 -4.29
N PRO A 17 -2.10 12.27 -3.38
CA PRO A 17 -0.66 12.13 -3.11
C PRO A 17 -0.29 10.75 -2.56
N GLY A 18 -1.08 10.21 -1.64
CA GLY A 18 -0.88 8.88 -1.06
C GLY A 18 -0.98 7.79 -2.12
N LEU A 19 -2.01 7.86 -2.97
CA LEU A 19 -2.20 6.93 -4.10
C LEU A 19 -1.06 7.00 -5.10
N ALA A 20 -0.58 8.20 -5.45
CA ALA A 20 0.52 8.40 -6.38
C ALA A 20 1.83 7.79 -5.84
N LEU A 21 2.14 8.03 -4.56
CA LEU A 21 3.31 7.43 -3.90
C LEU A 21 3.21 5.91 -3.80
N PHE A 22 2.03 5.39 -3.43
CA PHE A 22 1.81 3.94 -3.36
C PHE A 22 2.01 3.28 -4.72
N THR A 23 1.42 3.83 -5.78
CA THR A 23 1.53 3.31 -7.15
C THR A 23 2.98 3.33 -7.63
N LYS A 24 3.71 4.41 -7.33
CA LYS A 24 5.11 4.58 -7.75
C LYS A 24 6.09 3.66 -7.02
N HIS A 25 5.89 3.42 -5.72
CA HIS A 25 6.92 2.82 -4.87
C HIS A 25 6.62 1.40 -4.36
N SER A 26 5.35 1.00 -4.27
CA SER A 26 4.96 -0.30 -3.70
C SER A 26 5.66 -1.48 -4.39
N ARG A 27 5.77 -1.45 -5.72
CA ARG A 27 6.45 -2.49 -6.51
C ARG A 27 7.92 -2.64 -6.14
N THR A 28 8.65 -1.54 -6.00
CA THR A 28 10.05 -1.55 -5.58
C THR A 28 10.20 -2.11 -4.17
N LEU A 29 9.28 -1.80 -3.26
CA LEU A 29 9.28 -2.36 -1.90
C LEU A 29 9.00 -3.87 -1.92
N ILE A 30 8.03 -4.32 -2.72
CA ILE A 30 7.71 -5.75 -2.89
C ILE A 30 8.94 -6.53 -3.35
N GLU A 31 9.63 -6.03 -4.39
CA GLU A 31 10.81 -6.68 -4.97
C GLU A 31 12.02 -6.67 -4.03
N LYS A 32 12.24 -5.55 -3.32
CA LYS A 32 13.34 -5.37 -2.37
C LYS A 32 13.20 -6.28 -1.16
N TYR A 33 12.01 -6.34 -0.57
CA TYR A 33 11.77 -7.10 0.67
C TYR A 33 11.26 -8.51 0.44
N LYS A 34 11.04 -8.91 -0.83
CA LYS A 34 10.46 -10.22 -1.21
C LYS A 34 9.11 -10.45 -0.53
N VAL A 35 8.28 -9.41 -0.56
CA VAL A 35 6.94 -9.38 0.05
C VAL A 35 6.03 -10.36 -0.68
N ASP A 36 5.25 -11.13 0.08
CA ASP A 36 4.26 -12.07 -0.44
C ASP A 36 2.82 -11.50 -0.35
N CYS A 37 2.57 -10.53 0.54
CA CYS A 37 1.29 -9.83 0.68
C CYS A 37 1.47 -8.36 1.10
N VAL A 38 0.67 -7.45 0.54
CA VAL A 38 0.63 -6.04 0.93
C VAL A 38 -0.74 -5.74 1.54
N ILE A 39 -0.75 -5.09 2.70
CA ILE A 39 -1.95 -4.60 3.38
C ILE A 39 -1.76 -3.11 3.59
N VAL A 40 -2.81 -2.32 3.33
CA VAL A 40 -2.77 -0.87 3.44
C VAL A 40 -4.05 -0.32 4.07
N ASN A 41 -3.95 0.72 4.90
CA ASN A 41 -5.13 1.46 5.36
C ASN A 41 -5.59 2.44 4.27
N GLY A 42 -6.76 2.17 3.67
CA GLY A 42 -7.31 2.99 2.61
C GLY A 42 -8.28 4.08 3.06
N GLU A 43 -8.56 4.25 4.37
CA GLU A 43 -9.70 5.05 4.84
C GLU A 43 -9.68 6.52 4.41
N ASN A 44 -8.54 7.05 3.97
CA ASN A 44 -8.37 8.44 3.52
C ASN A 44 -8.04 8.55 2.01
N SER A 45 -8.23 7.48 1.23
CA SER A 45 -7.75 7.39 -0.16
C SER A 45 -8.59 8.16 -1.19
N ALA A 46 -9.83 8.53 -0.86
CA ALA A 46 -10.66 9.35 -1.73
C ALA A 46 -9.97 10.72 -2.04
N PRO A 47 -10.26 11.36 -3.19
CA PRO A 47 -9.61 12.63 -3.57
C PRO A 47 -9.73 13.77 -2.54
N ASN A 48 -10.77 13.74 -1.71
CA ASN A 48 -11.00 14.70 -0.62
C ASN A 48 -10.29 14.33 0.70
N GLY A 49 -9.49 13.26 0.72
CA GLY A 49 -8.76 12.77 1.89
C GLY A 49 -9.62 12.05 2.93
N ARG A 50 -10.85 11.65 2.60
CA ARG A 50 -11.76 10.95 3.53
C ARG A 50 -12.64 9.94 2.83
N GLY A 51 -12.58 8.70 3.29
CA GLY A 51 -13.28 7.55 2.73
C GLY A 51 -12.48 6.84 1.63
N ILE A 52 -13.13 5.83 1.06
CA ILE A 52 -12.67 5.07 -0.11
C ILE A 52 -13.72 5.24 -1.20
N THR A 53 -13.30 5.48 -2.44
CA THR A 53 -14.17 5.51 -3.62
C THR A 53 -14.03 4.19 -4.41
N THR A 54 -15.13 3.74 -5.02
CA THR A 54 -15.16 2.59 -5.94
C THR A 54 -14.72 2.97 -7.34
#